data_AF-A0A7Y2AA45-F1
#
_entry.id   AF-A0A7Y2AA45-F1
#
_cell.length_a   1.000
_cell.length_b   1.000
_cell.length_c   1.000
_cell.angle_alpha   90.00
_cell.angle_beta   90.00
_cell.angle_gamma   90.00
#
_symmetry.space_group_name_H-M   'P 1'
#
loop_
_entity.id
_entity.type
_entity.pdbx_description
1 polymer ?
#
loop_
_entity_poly.entity_id
_entity_poly.type
_entity_poly.pdbx_seq_one_letter_code
_entity_poly.pdbx_strand_id
1 'polypeptide(L)'
;MRTFILLILVLLAASCLGQDRIEIRKPGQYFVNGFKKKNSSINEFMRASTETASLWQRSKAPRTVGSILGFAGGFGLGWSLSNVIFQPRGKSKAAKELDEAMLAIGIGATIVSIPFYVSANKRGDEAVRRYNSELVEQDKSTSFWMISSRMSGISLSYNF
;
A
#
# COMPACT_ATOMS: atom_id res chain seq x y z
N MET A 1 10.10 48.36 6.86
CA MET A 1 8.96 47.69 6.20
C MET A 1 9.39 46.56 5.26
N ARG A 2 10.33 46.78 4.31
CA ARG A 2 10.81 45.73 3.38
C ARG A 2 11.36 44.47 4.07
N THR A 3 12.13 44.63 5.14
CA THR A 3 12.67 43.52 5.94
C THR A 3 11.62 42.73 6.70
N PHE A 4 10.54 43.39 7.15
CA PHE A 4 9.44 42.75 7.87
C PHE A 4 8.58 41.87 6.94
N ILE A 5 8.36 42.33 5.70
CA ILE A 5 7.65 41.58 4.66
C ILE A 5 8.45 40.33 4.25
N LEU A 6 9.77 40.45 4.12
CA LEU A 6 10.64 39.30 3.81
C LEU A 6 10.60 38.24 4.92
N LEU A 7 10.55 38.65 6.18
CA LEU A 7 10.48 37.74 7.32
C LEU A 7 9.17 36.94 7.35
N ILE A 8 8.04 37.59 7.04
CA ILE A 8 6.73 36.94 6.92
C ILE A 8 6.69 35.97 5.74
N LEU A 9 7.28 36.34 4.60
CA LEU A 9 7.35 35.48 3.41
C LEU A 9 8.17 34.20 3.68
N VAL A 10 9.29 34.33 4.39
CA VAL A 10 10.14 33.18 4.78
C VAL A 10 9.41 32.27 5.77
N LEU A 11 8.67 32.83 6.74
CA LEU A 11 7.86 32.04 7.68
C LEU A 11 6.71 31.29 6.99
N LEU A 12 6.06 31.91 5.99
CA LEU A 12 5.02 31.25 5.20
C LEU A 12 5.59 30.13 4.33
N ALA A 13 6.77 30.33 3.74
CA ALA A 13 7.43 29.30 2.93
C ALA A 13 7.86 28.08 3.76
N ALA A 14 8.31 28.28 5.01
CA ALA A 14 8.71 27.20 5.90
C ALA A 14 7.53 26.28 6.30
N SER A 15 6.31 26.82 6.34
CA SER A 15 5.09 26.08 6.71
C SER A 15 4.66 25.01 5.68
N CYS A 16 5.15 25.10 4.43
CA CYS A 16 4.79 24.18 3.35
C CYS A 16 5.71 22.96 3.23
N LEU A 17 6.73 22.84 4.08
CA LEU A 17 7.72 21.75 3.98
C LEU A 17 7.33 20.47 4.72
N GLY A 18 6.04 20.28 5.06
CA GLY A 18 5.57 19.03 5.64
C GLY A 18 5.77 17.86 4.68
N GLN A 19 6.67 16.94 5.01
CA GLN A 19 6.89 15.72 4.23
C GLN A 19 5.65 14.81 4.36
N ASP A 20 5.05 14.46 3.22
CA ASP A 20 3.84 13.63 3.16
C ASP A 20 4.12 12.20 3.65
N ARG A 21 3.69 11.88 4.87
CA ARG A 21 3.81 10.53 5.44
C ARG A 21 2.74 9.60 4.89
N ILE A 22 3.12 8.36 4.60
CA ILE A 22 2.20 7.33 4.11
C ILE A 22 1.67 6.51 5.29
N GLU A 23 0.36 6.53 5.53
CA GLU A 23 -0.29 5.72 6.55
C GLU A 23 -0.69 4.34 6.02
N ILE A 24 -0.42 3.29 6.80
CA ILE A 24 -0.93 1.94 6.56
C ILE A 24 -2.09 1.71 7.53
N ARG A 25 -3.33 1.67 7.02
CA ARG A 25 -4.52 1.36 7.84
C ARG A 25 -4.88 -0.12 7.82
N LYS A 26 -4.64 -0.78 6.69
CA LYS A 26 -4.83 -2.23 6.49
C LYS A 26 -3.71 -2.73 5.57
N PRO A 27 -3.36 -4.03 5.62
CA PRO A 27 -2.33 -4.59 4.74
C PRO A 27 -2.65 -4.31 3.27
N GLY A 28 -1.74 -3.65 2.56
CA GLY A 28 -1.95 -3.26 1.16
C GLY A 28 -2.95 -2.13 0.92
N GLN A 29 -3.35 -1.38 1.96
CA GLN A 29 -4.12 -0.12 1.85
C GLN A 29 -3.31 1.05 2.38
N TYR A 30 -2.96 1.94 1.46
CA TYR A 30 -2.09 3.08 1.74
C TYR A 30 -2.88 4.39 1.64
N PHE A 31 -2.67 5.25 2.62
CA PHE A 31 -3.30 6.55 2.74
C PHE A 31 -2.23 7.63 2.78
N VAL A 32 -2.47 8.72 2.04
CA VAL A 32 -1.63 9.93 2.08
C VAL A 32 -2.55 11.08 2.43
N ASN A 33 -2.24 11.81 3.51
CA ASN A 33 -3.06 12.91 4.03
C ASN A 33 -4.53 12.52 4.26
N GLY A 34 -4.76 11.31 4.78
CA GLY A 34 -6.09 10.77 5.05
C GLY A 34 -6.85 10.22 3.83
N PHE A 35 -6.33 10.37 2.61
CA PHE A 35 -6.95 9.86 1.39
C PHE A 35 -6.32 8.55 0.93
N LYS A 36 -7.17 7.56 0.61
CA LYS A 36 -6.71 6.29 0.04
C LYS A 36 -6.07 6.54 -1.31
N LYS A 37 -4.80 6.18 -1.46
CA LYS A 37 -4.08 6.26 -2.74
C LYS A 37 -3.98 4.89 -3.40
N LYS A 38 -3.98 4.90 -4.74
CA LYS A 38 -3.77 3.69 -5.54
C LYS A 38 -2.29 3.30 -5.48
N ASN A 39 -1.99 2.01 -5.55
CA ASN A 39 -0.60 1.52 -5.58
C ASN A 39 0.24 2.14 -6.72
N SER A 40 -0.38 2.57 -7.82
CA SER A 40 0.32 3.29 -8.89
C SER A 40 0.84 4.65 -8.42
N SER A 41 0.06 5.38 -7.63
CA SER A 41 0.46 6.68 -7.08
C SER A 41 1.51 6.53 -5.97
N ILE A 42 1.42 5.47 -5.15
CA ILE A 42 2.45 5.16 -4.14
C ILE A 42 3.82 4.91 -4.79
N ASN A 43 3.84 4.35 -5.99
CA ASN A 43 5.07 4.10 -6.74
C ASN A 43 5.82 5.41 -7.06
N GLU A 44 5.14 6.56 -7.19
CA GLU A 44 5.78 7.85 -7.46
C GLU A 44 6.57 8.33 -6.24
N PHE A 45 6.01 8.23 -5.04
CA PHE A 45 6.69 8.55 -3.78
C PHE A 45 7.93 7.67 -3.55
N MET A 46 7.81 6.38 -3.87
CA MET A 46 8.89 5.42 -3.65
C MET A 46 10.04 5.52 -4.65
N ARG A 47 9.86 6.19 -5.79
CA ARG A 47 10.93 6.39 -6.79
C ARG A 47 12.04 7.33 -6.31
N ALA A 48 11.79 8.12 -5.26
CA ALA A 48 12.78 9.01 -4.67
C ALA A 48 13.94 8.25 -3.99
N SER A 49 13.71 7.01 -3.53
CA SER A 49 14.71 6.16 -2.86
C SER A 49 14.89 4.86 -3.63
N THR A 50 16.12 4.59 -4.11
CA THR A 50 16.45 3.41 -4.92
C THR A 50 16.22 2.10 -4.16
N GLU A 51 16.48 2.10 -2.85
CA GLU A 51 16.29 0.93 -1.99
C GLU A 51 14.80 0.63 -1.77
N THR A 52 14.02 1.67 -1.42
CA THR A 52 12.57 1.58 -1.23
C THR A 52 11.83 1.20 -2.53
N ALA A 53 12.27 1.73 -3.68
CA ALA A 53 11.72 1.38 -4.98
C ALA A 53 11.87 -0.12 -5.30
N SER A 54 13.02 -0.70 -4.94
CA SER A 54 13.30 -2.13 -5.19
C SER A 54 12.38 -3.06 -4.38
N LEU A 55 12.15 -2.74 -3.10
CA LEU A 55 11.26 -3.48 -2.21
C LEU A 55 9.81 -3.42 -2.71
N TRP A 56 9.38 -2.23 -3.14
CA TRP A 56 8.06 -2.04 -3.72
C TRP A 56 7.86 -2.82 -5.01
N GLN A 57 8.84 -2.83 -5.91
CA GLN A 57 8.78 -3.64 -7.14
C GLN A 57 8.68 -5.14 -6.83
N ARG A 58 9.42 -5.63 -5.83
CA ARG A 58 9.36 -7.03 -5.36
C ARG A 58 8.01 -7.42 -4.76
N SER A 59 7.16 -6.47 -4.39
CA SER A 59 5.78 -6.72 -3.96
C SER A 59 4.82 -7.02 -5.13
N LYS A 60 5.14 -6.58 -6.35
CA LYS A 60 4.27 -6.70 -7.53
C LYS A 60 4.20 -8.14 -8.05
N ALA A 61 5.33 -8.83 -8.14
CA ALA A 61 5.41 -10.20 -8.66
C ALA A 61 4.47 -11.18 -7.93
N PRO A 62 4.53 -11.33 -6.59
CA PRO A 62 3.61 -12.22 -5.88
C PRO A 62 2.15 -11.76 -6.00
N ARG A 63 1.89 -10.44 -6.10
CA ARG A 63 0.53 -9.93 -6.31
C ARG A 63 -0.05 -10.36 -7.66
N THR A 64 0.76 -10.32 -8.72
CA THR A 64 0.35 -10.77 -10.06
C THR A 64 0.06 -12.26 -10.07
N VAL A 65 0.94 -13.09 -9.49
CA VAL A 65 0.73 -14.54 -9.38
C VAL A 65 -0.53 -14.85 -8.58
N GLY A 66 -0.70 -14.21 -7.42
CA GLY A 66 -1.92 -14.34 -6.62
C GLY A 66 -3.18 -13.91 -7.39
N SER A 67 -3.08 -12.88 -8.23
CA SER A 67 -4.21 -12.40 -9.04
C SER A 67 -4.58 -13.34 -10.17
N ILE A 68 -3.61 -13.95 -10.84
CA ILE A 68 -3.86 -14.96 -11.87
C ILE A 68 -4.47 -16.20 -11.23
N LEU A 69 -3.89 -16.71 -10.14
CA LEU A 69 -4.40 -17.89 -9.45
C LEU A 69 -5.77 -17.65 -8.80
N GLY A 70 -5.99 -16.47 -8.21
CA GLY A 70 -7.27 -16.08 -7.64
C GLY A 70 -8.35 -15.90 -8.72
N PHE A 71 -7.99 -15.35 -9.89
CA PHE A 71 -8.91 -15.22 -11.01
C PHE A 71 -9.25 -16.58 -11.63
N ALA A 72 -8.25 -17.42 -11.89
CA ALA A 72 -8.45 -18.78 -12.38
C ALA A 72 -9.25 -19.63 -11.37
N GLY A 73 -8.93 -19.47 -10.08
CA GLY A 73 -9.63 -20.10 -8.97
C GLY A 73 -11.10 -19.68 -8.90
N GLY A 74 -11.35 -18.37 -8.89
CA GLY A 74 -12.70 -17.80 -8.88
C GLY A 74 -13.51 -18.13 -10.13
N PHE A 75 -12.87 -18.21 -11.30
CA PHE A 75 -13.52 -18.65 -12.53
C PHE A 75 -13.95 -20.12 -12.44
N GLY A 76 -13.06 -21.01 -12.00
CA GLY A 76 -13.38 -22.43 -11.81
C GLY A 76 -14.52 -22.64 -10.81
N LEU A 77 -14.46 -21.93 -9.67
CA LEU A 77 -15.53 -21.91 -8.68
C LEU A 77 -16.86 -21.39 -9.24
N GLY A 78 -16.82 -20.24 -9.92
CA GLY A 78 -18.02 -19.62 -10.49
C GLY A 78 -18.66 -20.45 -11.59
N TRP A 79 -17.84 -21.09 -12.44
CA TRP A 79 -18.30 -21.99 -13.50
C TRP A 79 -19.02 -23.22 -12.93
N SER A 80 -18.39 -23.93 -11.99
CA SER A 80 -18.97 -25.11 -11.36
C SER A 80 -20.22 -24.75 -10.54
N LEU A 81 -20.21 -23.61 -9.83
CA LEU A 81 -21.36 -23.14 -9.06
C LEU A 81 -22.54 -22.77 -9.96
N SER A 82 -22.29 -22.08 -11.08
CA SER A 82 -23.30 -21.79 -12.10
C SER A 82 -23.93 -23.08 -12.62
N ASN A 83 -23.12 -24.09 -12.91
CA ASN A 83 -23.57 -25.38 -13.40
C ASN A 83 -24.44 -26.16 -12.41
N VAL A 84 -24.21 -25.99 -11.10
CA VAL A 84 -25.05 -26.56 -10.03
C VAL A 84 -26.36 -25.79 -9.89
N ILE A 85 -26.34 -24.46 -9.99
CA ILE A 85 -27.53 -23.60 -9.84
C ILE A 85 -28.46 -23.74 -11.05
N PHE A 86 -27.93 -23.68 -12.27
CA PHE A 86 -28.73 -23.72 -13.50
C PHE A 86 -29.14 -25.13 -13.93
N GLN A 87 -28.60 -26.18 -13.30
CA GLN A 87 -28.82 -27.60 -13.60
C GLN A 87 -29.14 -27.90 -15.08
N PRO A 88 -28.17 -27.77 -16.00
CA PRO A 88 -28.43 -28.06 -17.41
C PRO A 88 -28.86 -29.52 -17.57
N ARG A 89 -30.11 -29.74 -18.01
CA ARG A 89 -30.63 -31.09 -18.27
C ARG A 89 -29.88 -31.70 -19.46
N GLY A 90 -29.40 -32.94 -19.30
CA GLY A 90 -28.72 -33.69 -20.37
C GLY A 90 -27.19 -33.68 -20.33
N LYS A 91 -26.55 -33.27 -19.23
CA LYS A 91 -25.08 -33.38 -19.10
C LYS A 91 -24.61 -34.84 -19.15
N SER A 92 -23.64 -35.11 -20.02
CA SER A 92 -22.93 -36.40 -20.06
C SER A 92 -22.15 -36.63 -18.76
N LYS A 93 -21.77 -37.89 -18.48
CA LYS A 93 -20.89 -38.21 -17.34
C LYS A 93 -19.58 -37.43 -17.39
N ALA A 94 -18.98 -37.31 -18.57
CA ALA A 94 -17.75 -36.55 -18.78
C ALA A 94 -17.90 -35.06 -18.43
N ALA A 95 -19.07 -34.46 -18.70
CA ALA A 95 -19.33 -33.06 -18.34
C ALA A 95 -19.47 -32.86 -16.82
N LYS A 96 -19.97 -33.86 -16.09
CA LYS A 96 -20.05 -33.82 -14.62
C LYS A 96 -18.68 -33.97 -13.97
N GLU A 97 -17.86 -34.90 -14.46
CA GLU A 97 -16.48 -35.07 -14.00
C GLU A 97 -15.62 -33.82 -14.25
N LEU A 98 -15.82 -33.16 -15.39
CA LEU A 98 -15.13 -31.90 -15.70
C LEU A 98 -15.55 -30.77 -14.73
N ASP A 99 -16.83 -30.66 -14.37
CA ASP A 99 -17.32 -29.66 -13.42
C ASP A 99 -16.74 -29.88 -12.01
N GLU A 100 -16.65 -31.13 -11.56
CA GLU A 100 -16.01 -31.50 -10.29
C GLU A 100 -14.50 -31.22 -10.30
N ALA A 101 -13.82 -31.54 -11.42
CA ALA A 101 -12.41 -31.23 -11.59
C ALA A 101 -12.15 -29.71 -11.61
N MET A 102 -12.98 -28.93 -12.31
CA MET A 102 -12.91 -27.46 -12.31
C MET A 102 -13.19 -26.87 -10.94
N LEU A 103 -14.10 -27.46 -10.15
CA LEU A 103 -14.36 -27.04 -8.77
C LEU A 103 -13.13 -27.30 -7.90
N ALA A 104 -12.54 -28.49 -7.97
CA ALA A 104 -11.35 -28.86 -7.21
C ALA A 104 -10.14 -27.97 -7.56
N ILE A 105 -9.91 -27.73 -8.86
CA ILE A 105 -8.87 -26.79 -9.33
C ILE A 105 -9.20 -25.37 -8.87
N GLY A 106 -10.46 -24.96 -8.93
CA GLY A 106 -10.94 -23.65 -8.50
C GLY A 106 -10.62 -23.36 -7.04
N ILE A 107 -10.97 -24.31 -6.16
CA ILE A 107 -10.66 -24.25 -4.73
C ILE A 107 -9.14 -24.26 -4.52
N GLY A 108 -8.43 -25.20 -5.13
CA GLY A 108 -6.99 -25.36 -4.98
C GLY A 108 -6.22 -24.10 -5.37
N ALA A 109 -6.50 -23.54 -6.55
CA ALA A 109 -5.88 -22.31 -7.03
C ALA A 109 -6.20 -21.11 -6.12
N THR A 110 -7.43 -21.02 -5.61
CA THR A 110 -7.82 -19.97 -4.66
C THR A 110 -7.02 -20.06 -3.37
N ILE A 111 -6.91 -21.25 -2.76
CA ILE A 111 -6.15 -21.46 -1.53
C ILE A 111 -4.67 -21.12 -1.75
N VAL A 112 -4.08 -21.59 -2.85
CA VAL A 112 -2.68 -21.31 -3.20
C VAL A 112 -2.45 -19.82 -3.45
N SER A 113 -3.45 -19.06 -3.92
CA SER A 113 -3.32 -17.61 -4.15
C SER A 113 -3.14 -16.79 -2.86
N ILE A 114 -3.66 -17.27 -1.72
CA ILE A 114 -3.65 -16.55 -0.44
C ILE A 114 -2.24 -16.21 0.04
N PRO A 115 -1.28 -17.17 0.16
CA PRO A 115 0.07 -16.85 0.61
C PRO A 115 0.79 -15.85 -0.32
N PHE A 116 0.49 -15.86 -1.63
CA PHE A 116 1.03 -14.87 -2.56
C PHE A 116 0.49 -13.46 -2.28
N TYR A 117 -0.81 -13.31 -2.00
CA TYR A 117 -1.38 -12.02 -1.60
C TYR A 117 -0.83 -11.52 -0.26
N VAL A 118 -0.70 -12.41 0.72
CA VAL A 118 -0.11 -12.08 2.03
C VAL A 118 1.35 -11.64 1.86
N SER A 119 2.13 -12.38 1.07
CA SER A 119 3.52 -12.03 0.73
C SER A 119 3.63 -10.66 0.06
N ALA A 120 2.77 -10.38 -0.91
CA ALA A 120 2.74 -9.10 -1.61
C ALA A 120 2.44 -7.93 -0.67
N ASN A 121 1.45 -8.09 0.22
CA ASN A 121 1.10 -7.05 1.18
C ASN A 121 2.23 -6.81 2.20
N LYS A 122 2.86 -7.89 2.73
CA LYS A 122 4.00 -7.76 3.65
C LYS A 122 5.15 -6.94 3.05
N ARG A 123 5.53 -7.24 1.80
CA ARG A 123 6.62 -6.52 1.10
C ARG A 123 6.25 -5.06 0.80
N GLY A 124 4.99 -4.81 0.45
CA GLY A 124 4.50 -3.45 0.21
C GLY A 124 4.47 -2.61 1.49
N ASP A 125 3.98 -3.18 2.59
CA ASP A 125 3.95 -2.54 3.91
C ASP A 125 5.37 -2.28 4.43
N GLU A 126 6.31 -3.21 4.20
CA GLU A 126 7.73 -3.04 4.53
C GLU A 126 8.37 -1.88 3.75
N ALA A 127 8.11 -1.77 2.44
CA ALA A 127 8.57 -0.64 1.64
C ALA A 127 8.03 0.70 2.15
N VAL A 128 6.75 0.76 2.55
CA VAL A 128 6.15 1.97 3.14
C VAL A 128 6.76 2.30 4.50
N ARG A 129 7.00 1.29 5.34
CA ARG A 129 7.66 1.50 6.64
C ARG A 129 9.07 2.06 6.45
N ARG A 130 9.81 1.54 5.48
CA ARG A 130 11.17 2.00 5.17
C ARG A 130 11.19 3.42 4.60
N TYR A 131 10.27 3.73 3.68
CA TYR A 131 10.07 5.10 3.21
C TYR A 131 9.82 6.06 4.37
N ASN A 132 8.87 5.72 5.25
CA ASN A 132 8.55 6.57 6.40
C ASN A 132 9.69 6.68 7.42
N SER A 133 10.52 5.64 7.59
CA SER A 133 11.69 5.73 8.47
C SER A 133 12.78 6.60 7.87
N GLU A 134 12.98 6.58 6.55
CA GLU A 134 13.89 7.50 5.85
C GLU A 134 13.45 8.96 6.04
N LEU A 135 12.15 9.26 6.03
CA LEU A 135 11.63 10.61 6.35
C LEU A 135 11.93 11.01 7.80
N VAL A 136 11.72 10.08 8.75
CA VAL A 136 11.97 10.34 10.19
C VAL A 136 13.48 10.48 10.49
N GLU A 137 14.34 9.75 9.79
CA GLU A 137 15.80 9.90 9.91
C GLU A 137 16.28 11.21 9.28
N GLN A 138 15.65 11.68 8.19
CA GLN A 138 15.86 13.03 7.67
C GLN A 138 15.45 14.10 8.70
N ASP A 139 14.28 13.96 9.33
CA ASP A 139 13.79 14.88 10.38
C ASP A 139 14.69 14.86 11.63
N LYS A 140 15.17 13.68 12.05
CA LYS A 140 16.10 13.55 13.20
C LYS A 140 17.51 14.04 12.89
N SER A 141 17.96 13.93 11.64
CA SER A 141 19.26 14.47 11.23
C SER A 141 19.27 16.00 11.16
N THR A 142 18.11 16.66 11.21
CA THR A 142 18.02 18.10 11.35
C THR A 142 17.85 18.45 12.82
N SER A 143 18.95 18.80 13.50
CA SER A 143 18.84 19.49 14.79
C SER A 143 18.04 20.77 14.60
N PHE A 144 16.83 20.83 15.12
CA PHE A 144 15.97 22.00 14.97
C PHE A 144 15.64 22.64 16.32
N TRP A 145 15.65 23.97 16.32
CA TRP A 145 15.31 24.79 17.46
C TRP A 145 13.81 24.98 17.50
N MET A 146 13.16 24.52 18.56
CA MET A 146 11.74 24.74 18.77
C MET A 146 11.55 26.00 19.63
N ILE A 147 10.97 27.05 19.04
CA ILE A 147 10.51 28.23 19.77
C ILE A 147 9.02 28.06 20.03
N SER A 148 8.64 28.03 21.29
CA SER A 148 7.25 27.92 21.72
C SER A 148 6.88 29.14 22.55
N SER A 149 5.77 29.81 22.20
CA SER A 149 5.18 30.85 23.04
C SER A 149 3.93 30.30 23.72
N ARG A 150 3.91 30.36 25.05
CA ARG A 150 2.70 30.16 25.86
C ARG A 150 2.37 31.48 26.54
N MET A 151 1.14 31.64 27.04
CA MET A 151 0.70 32.86 27.74
C MET A 151 1.59 33.23 28.95
N SER A 152 2.42 32.31 29.43
CA SER A 152 3.37 32.49 30.54
C SER A 152 4.83 32.76 30.11
N GLY A 153 5.15 32.83 28.81
CA GLY A 153 6.51 33.13 28.33
C GLY A 153 6.88 32.44 27.01
N ILE A 154 8.09 32.77 26.51
CA ILE A 154 8.70 32.12 25.34
C ILE A 154 9.75 31.13 25.84
N SER A 155 9.66 29.87 25.40
CA SER A 155 10.65 28.83 25.67
C SER A 155 11.35 28.40 24.39
N LEU A 156 12.68 28.30 24.46
CA LEU A 156 13.54 27.72 23.43
C LEU A 156 13.94 26.31 23.88
N SER A 157 13.59 25.30 23.09
CA SER A 157 13.98 23.92 23.35
C SER A 157 14.80 23.39 22.19
N TYR A 158 15.90 22.71 22.50
CA TYR A 158 16.76 22.04 21.54
C TYR A 158 16.54 20.53 21.62
N ASN A 159 16.26 19.88 20.49
CA ASN A 159 16.19 18.42 20.40
C ASN A 159 17.43 17.89 19.67
N PHE A 160 18.13 16.95 20.32
CA PHE A 160 19.25 16.18 19.77
C PHE A 160 18.76 14.82 19.27
#